data_AF-A0A968BSX3-F1
#
_entry.id   AF-A0A968BSX3-F1
#
_cell.length_a   1.000
_cell.length_b   1.000
_cell.length_c   1.000
_cell.angle_alpha   90.00
_cell.angle_beta   90.00
_cell.angle_gamma   90.00
#
_symmetry.space_group_name_H-M   'P 1'
#
loop_
_entity.id
_entity.type
_entity.pdbx_description
1 polymer ?
#
loop_
_entity_poly.entity_id
_entity_poly.type
_entity_poly.pdbx_seq_one_letter_code
_entity_poly.pdbx_strand_id
1 'polypeptide(L)' 'LREQAWLAIPMKPLCRADCKGLCPQCGATLNLESCACETERIDPRLELLKDLL' A
#
# COMPACT_ATOMS: atom_id res chain seq x y z
N LEU A 1 27.79 6.70 11.47
CA LEU A 1 26.82 7.22 12.45
C LEU A 1 25.46 7.59 11.83
N ARG A 2 25.40 8.38 10.74
CA ARG A 2 24.13 8.84 10.13
C ARG A 2 23.19 7.70 9.71
N GLU A 3 23.71 6.67 9.05
CA GLU A 3 22.89 5.53 8.56
C GLU A 3 22.29 4.71 9.71
N GLN A 4 23.05 4.52 10.80
CA GLN A 4 22.60 3.79 12.00
C GLN A 4 21.46 4.51 12.72
N ALA A 5 21.41 5.85 12.66
CA ALA A 5 20.34 6.63 13.25
C ALA A 5 18.98 6.39 12.57
N TRP A 6 18.96 6.18 11.25
CA TRP A 6 17.72 5.92 10.50
C TRP A 6 17.06 4.59 10.89
N LEU A 7 17.87 3.56 11.16
CA LEU A 7 17.38 2.25 11.59
C LEU A 7 16.83 2.25 13.01
N ALA A 8 17.27 3.19 13.85
CA ALA A 8 16.80 3.34 15.21
C ALA A 8 15.49 4.14 15.34
N ILE A 9 14.97 4.71 14.23
CA ILE A 9 13.70 5.44 14.24
C ILE A 9 12.57 4.41 14.35
N PRO A 10 11.75 4.45 15.42
CA PRO A 10 10.62 3.54 15.55
C PRO A 10 9.57 3.84 14.47
N MET A 11 8.98 2.79 13.91
CA MET A 11 7.84 2.95 12.99
C MET A 11 6.64 3.54 13.75
N LYS A 12 6.09 4.64 13.22
CA LYS A 12 4.89 5.28 13.76
C LYS A 12 3.74 5.12 12.77
N PRO A 13 2.60 4.51 13.17
CA PRO A 13 1.41 4.48 12.32
C PRO A 13 0.92 5.91 12.10
N LEU A 14 0.77 6.30 10.83
CA LEU A 14 0.28 7.62 10.43
C LEU A 14 -1.25 7.61 10.22
N CYS A 15 -1.81 6.47 9.83
CA CYS A 15 -3.25 6.30 9.65
C CYS A 15 -3.95 6.02 10.98
N ARG A 16 -5.17 6.57 11.10
CA ARG A 16 -6.18 6.15 12.09
C ARG A 16 -6.74 4.76 11.76
N ALA A 17 -7.46 4.14 12.69
CA ALA A 17 -7.95 2.76 12.54
C ALA A 17 -8.92 2.56 11.36
N ASP A 18 -9.69 3.59 11.00
CA ASP A 18 -10.67 3.61 9.90
C ASP A 18 -10.10 4.22 8.60
N CYS A 19 -8.79 4.45 8.53
CA CYS A 19 -8.14 5.04 7.36
C CYS A 19 -8.27 4.09 6.16
N LYS A 20 -9.03 4.49 5.14
CA LYS A 20 -9.19 3.72 3.89
C LYS A 20 -7.94 3.77 2.99
N GLY A 21 -6.97 4.62 3.32
CA GLY A 21 -5.72 4.76 2.58
C GLY A 21 -5.86 5.48 1.23
N LEU A 22 -4.85 5.30 0.38
CA LEU A 22 -4.80 5.80 -0.98
C LEU A 22 -4.99 4.64 -1.97
N CYS A 23 -5.54 4.92 -3.15
CA CYS A 23 -5.55 3.97 -4.24
C CYS A 23 -4.10 3.65 -4.66
N PRO A 24 -3.68 2.37 -4.70
CA PRO A 24 -2.31 2.00 -5.06
C PRO A 24 -1.99 2.26 -6.54
N GLN A 25 -3.01 2.52 -7.37
CA GLN A 25 -2.85 2.69 -8.81
C GLN A 25 -2.86 4.17 -9.24
N CYS A 26 -3.72 5.00 -8.65
CA CYS A 26 -3.85 6.42 -9.01
C CYS A 26 -3.56 7.42 -7.88
N GLY A 27 -3.39 6.96 -6.64
CA GLY A 27 -3.10 7.83 -5.49
C GLY A 27 -4.30 8.60 -4.91
N ALA A 28 -5.51 8.43 -5.46
CA ALA A 28 -6.72 9.03 -4.92
C ALA A 28 -6.95 8.63 -3.45
N THR A 29 -7.41 9.56 -2.62
CA THR A 29 -7.70 9.26 -1.21
C THR A 29 -9.06 8.58 -1.08
N LEU A 30 -9.04 7.31 -0.68
CA LEU A 30 -10.25 6.49 -0.53
C LEU A 30 -11.14 6.95 0.63
N ASN A 31 -10.63 7.90 1.43
CA ASN A 31 -11.39 8.57 2.48
C ASN A 31 -12.31 9.68 1.95
N LEU A 32 -12.02 10.26 0.78
CA LEU A 32 -12.83 11.34 0.19
C LEU A 32 -13.63 10.86 -1.02
N GLU A 33 -13.04 9.98 -1.83
CA GLU A 33 -13.62 9.58 -3.11
C GLU A 33 -13.38 8.09 -3.41
N SER A 34 -14.18 7.55 -4.34
CA SER A 34 -13.92 6.25 -4.95
C SER A 34 -13.16 6.42 -6.26
N CYS A 35 -12.24 5.50 -6.56
CA CYS A 35 -11.60 5.40 -7.88
C CYS A 35 -12.21 4.27 -8.72
N ALA A 36 -12.11 4.37 -10.04
CA ALA A 36 -12.49 3.31 -10.98
C ALA A 36 -11.30 2.38 -11.36
N CYS A 37 -10.23 2.40 -10.56
CA CYS A 37 -9.04 1.57 -10.76
C CYS A 37 -9.37 0.09 -10.59
N GLU A 38 -8.76 -0.75 -11.43
CA GLU A 38 -8.96 -2.20 -11.39
C GLU A 38 -8.22 -2.79 -10.20
N THR A 39 -8.97 -3.42 -9.28
CA THR A 39 -8.43 -3.95 -8.03
C THR A 39 -7.76 -5.31 -8.17
N GLU A 40 -8.12 -6.07 -9.21
CA GLU A 40 -7.56 -7.39 -9.50
C GLU A 40 -6.51 -7.29 -10.60
N ARG A 41 -5.30 -6.86 -10.22
CA ARG A 41 -4.15 -6.96 -11.11
C ARG A 41 -3.13 -7.93 -10.52
N ILE A 42 -3.06 -9.11 -11.13
CA ILE A 42 -1.97 -10.04 -10.84
C ILE A 42 -0.69 -9.43 -11.43
N ASP A 43 0.36 -9.28 -10.62
CA ASP A 43 1.67 -8.90 -11.15
C ASP A 43 2.10 -9.98 -12.16
N PRO A 44 2.44 -9.64 -13.42
CA PRO A 44 2.81 -10.63 -14.43
C PRO A 44 3.93 -11.58 -13.98
N ARG A 45 4.82 -11.13 -13.09
CA ARG A 45 5.91 -11.96 -12.53
C ARG A 45 5.41 -13.04 -11.58
N LEU A 46 4.20 -12.88 -11.04
CA LEU A 46 3.57 -13.76 -10.07
C LEU A 46 2.41 -14.57 -10.67
N GLU A 47 2.12 -14.45 -11.97
CA GLU A 47 1.02 -15.16 -12.63
C GLU A 47 1.01 -16.68 -12.38
N LEU A 48 2.19 -17.31 -12.35
CA LEU A 48 2.33 -18.75 -12.12
C LEU A 48 1.90 -19.18 -10.70
N LEU A 49 1.79 -18.24 -9.77
CA LEU A 49 1.42 -18.49 -8.38
C LEU A 49 -0.05 -18.17 -8.07
N LYS A 50 -0.85 -17.84 -9.09
CA LYS A 50 -2.25 -17.39 -8.91
C LYS A 50 -3.15 -18.39 -8.17
N ASP A 51 -2.85 -19.69 -8.27
CA ASP A 51 -3.67 -20.76 -7.69
C ASP A 51 -3.28 -21.11 -6.24
N LEU A 52 -2.36 -20.35 -5.61
CA LEU A 52 -1.89 -20.57 -4.24
C LEU A 52 -2.54 -19.64 -3.19
N LEU A 53 -3.50 -18.79 -3.58
CA LEU A 53 -4.16 -17.79 -2.72
C LEU A 53 -5.64 -18.14 -2.46
#